data_AF-A0AA93BW80-F1
#
_entry.id   AF-A0AA93BW80-F1
#
_cell.length_a   1.000
_cell.length_b   1.000
_cell.length_c   1.000
_cell.angle_alpha   90.00
_cell.angle_beta   90.00
_cell.angle_gamma   90.00
#
_symmetry.space_group_name_H-M   'P 1'
#
loop_
_entity.id
_entity.type
_entity.pdbx_description
1 polymer ?
#
loop_
_entity_poly.entity_id
_entity_poly.type
_entity_poly.pdbx_seq_one_letter_code
_entity_poly.pdbx_strand_id
1 'polypeptide(L)' 'MPVSTLSDEHYETLLRDVSLVVGGAVIQLINLNKKVSGNNILAQLVTEIEHEKNQQRSATLRSAIELMGLAPKG' A
#
# COMPACT_ATOMS: atom_id res chain seq x y z
N MET A 1 -4.24 -28.35 -14.95
CA MET A 1 -3.81 -28.13 -13.54
C MET A 1 -4.92 -27.38 -12.84
N PRO A 2 -5.34 -27.76 -11.61
CA PRO A 2 -6.31 -26.95 -10.89
C PRO A 2 -5.58 -25.66 -10.48
N VAL A 3 -5.95 -24.54 -11.07
CA VAL A 3 -5.55 -23.22 -10.57
C VAL A 3 -6.26 -23.08 -9.24
N SER A 4 -5.48 -23.12 -8.17
CA SER A 4 -5.97 -23.13 -6.79
C SER A 4 -6.85 -21.91 -6.56
N THR A 5 -8.17 -22.09 -6.51
CA THR A 5 -9.15 -21.02 -6.25
C THR A 5 -8.90 -20.30 -4.91
N LEU A 6 -8.23 -20.98 -3.98
CA LEU A 6 -7.74 -20.41 -2.73
C LEU A 6 -6.71 -19.28 -2.97
N SER A 7 -5.91 -19.38 -4.02
CA SER A 7 -4.87 -18.40 -4.37
C SER A 7 -5.46 -17.09 -4.92
N ASP A 8 -6.57 -17.18 -5.65
CA ASP A 8 -7.21 -16.01 -6.25
C ASP A 8 -7.89 -15.15 -5.17
N GLU A 9 -8.59 -15.77 -4.22
CA GLU A 9 -9.24 -15.02 -3.12
C GLU A 9 -8.22 -14.31 -2.22
N HIS A 10 -7.10 -14.97 -1.91
CA HIS A 10 -6.02 -14.36 -1.13
C HIS A 10 -5.33 -13.22 -1.90
N TYR A 11 -5.15 -13.40 -3.22
CA TYR A 11 -4.58 -12.38 -4.09
C TYR A 11 -5.49 -11.14 -4.16
N GLU A 12 -6.78 -11.33 -4.41
CA GLU A 12 -7.77 -10.23 -4.46
C GLU A 12 -7.89 -9.52 -3.10
N THR A 13 -7.81 -10.27 -1.99
CA THR A 13 -7.79 -9.69 -0.65
C THR A 13 -6.55 -8.82 -0.45
N LEU A 14 -5.37 -9.31 -0.81
CA LEU A 14 -4.13 -8.55 -0.71
C LEU A 14 -4.16 -7.30 -1.60
N LEU A 15 -4.63 -7.43 -2.84
CA LEU A 15 -4.75 -6.31 -3.78
C LEU A 15 -5.69 -5.24 -3.23
N ARG A 16 -6.83 -5.64 -2.67
CA ARG A 16 -7.79 -4.74 -2.02
C ARG A 16 -7.15 -4.03 -0.83
N ASP A 17 -6.48 -4.76 0.05
CA ASP A 17 -5.88 -4.20 1.26
C ASP A 17 -4.76 -3.21 0.92
N VAL A 18 -3.91 -3.54 -0.06
CA VAL A 18 -2.89 -2.62 -0.58
C VAL A 18 -3.54 -1.37 -1.20
N SER A 19 -4.59 -1.55 -2.00
CA SER A 19 -5.30 -0.43 -2.64
C SER A 19 -5.90 0.53 -1.60
N LEU A 20 -6.46 0.00 -0.51
CA LEU A 20 -6.99 0.79 0.60
C LEU A 20 -5.89 1.58 1.32
N VAL A 21 -4.74 0.97 1.58
CA VAL A 21 -3.60 1.61 2.23
C VAL A 21 -3.03 2.74 1.36
N VAL A 22 -2.82 2.48 0.06
CA VAL A 22 -2.34 3.51 -0.89
C VAL A 22 -3.35 4.64 -1.04
N GLY A 23 -4.64 4.32 -1.17
CA GLY A 23 -5.71 5.32 -1.22
C GLY A 23 -5.78 6.18 0.04
N GLY A 24 -5.60 5.56 1.21
CA GLY A 24 -5.52 6.25 2.49
C GLY A 24 -4.37 7.26 2.54
N ALA A 25 -3.17 6.86 2.09
CA ALA A 25 -2.02 7.75 2.00
C ALA A 25 -2.28 8.94 1.05
N VAL A 26 -2.94 8.72 -0.10
CA VAL A 26 -3.34 9.80 -1.02
C VAL A 26 -4.29 10.78 -0.35
N ILE A 27 -5.33 10.28 0.34
CA ILE A 27 -6.28 11.14 1.06
C ILE A 27 -5.57 11.97 2.14
N GLN A 28 -4.64 11.38 2.88
CA GLN A 28 -3.85 12.10 3.87
C GLN A 28 -3.02 13.22 3.24
N LEU A 29 -2.38 12.97 2.09
CA LEU A 29 -1.64 14.01 1.36
C LEU A 29 -2.55 15.16 0.92
N ILE A 30 -3.76 14.85 0.42
CA ILE A 30 -4.76 15.86 0.06
C ILE A 30 -5.15 16.70 1.28
N ASN A 31 -5.45 16.05 2.40
CA ASN A 31 -5.83 16.73 3.65
C ASN A 31 -4.70 17.61 4.21
N LEU A 32 -3.44 17.22 3.97
CA LEU A 32 -2.25 18.00 4.35
C LEU A 32 -1.88 19.08 3.31
N ASN A 33 -2.67 19.25 2.25
CA ASN A 33 -2.38 20.12 1.11
C ASN A 33 -0.98 19.87 0.50
N LYS A 34 -0.54 18.61 0.50
CA LYS A 34 0.72 18.17 -0.09
C LYS A 34 0.49 17.64 -1.50
N LYS A 35 1.47 17.83 -2.38
CA LYS A 35 1.44 17.28 -3.74
C LYS A 35 1.26 15.75 -3.68
N VAL A 36 0.25 15.23 -4.36
CA VAL A 36 0.09 13.79 -4.58
C VAL A 36 1.10 13.36 -5.65
N SER A 37 2.16 12.67 -5.23
CA SER A 37 3.20 12.14 -6.11
C SER A 37 3.71 10.81 -5.56
N GLY A 38 4.27 9.95 -6.42
CA GLY A 38 4.77 8.64 -6.01
C GLY A 38 5.71 8.71 -4.80
N ASN A 39 6.65 9.67 -4.79
CA ASN A 39 7.58 9.89 -3.67
C ASN A 39 6.85 10.31 -2.38
N ASN A 40 5.85 11.18 -2.47
CA ASN A 40 5.12 11.64 -1.28
C ASN A 40 4.20 10.54 -0.73
N ILE A 41 3.60 9.73 -1.60
CA ILE A 41 2.81 8.56 -1.19
C ILE A 41 3.73 7.55 -0.50
N LEU A 42 4.88 7.24 -1.09
CA LEU A 42 5.87 6.35 -0.51
C LEU A 42 6.35 6.86 0.86
N ALA A 43 6.68 8.14 0.98
CA ALA A 43 7.08 8.74 2.25
C ALA A 43 5.98 8.66 3.32
N GLN A 44 4.72 8.85 2.91
CA GLN A 44 3.57 8.70 3.82
C GLN A 44 3.42 7.26 4.29
N LEU A 45 3.51 6.28 3.39
CA LEU A 45 3.43 4.86 3.71
C LEU A 45 4.57 4.41 4.64
N VAL A 46 5.79 4.90 4.42
CA VAL A 46 6.95 4.66 5.31
C VAL A 46 6.69 5.25 6.70
N THR A 47 6.14 6.45 6.77
CA THR A 47 5.77 7.07 8.05
C THR A 47 4.70 6.24 8.78
N GLU A 48 3.69 5.73 8.05
CA GLU A 48 2.63 4.92 8.65
C GLU A 48 3.14 3.58 9.20
N ILE A 49 4.03 2.88 8.47
CA ILE A 49 4.55 1.58 8.94
C ILE A 49 5.47 1.70 10.15
N GLU A 50 6.23 2.80 10.28
CA GLU A 50 7.08 3.06 11.45
C GLU A 50 6.27 3.14 12.76
N HIS A 51 5.01 3.57 12.67
CA HIS A 51 4.12 3.72 13.83
C HIS A 51 3.12 2.56 13.98
N GLU A 52 3.11 1.60 13.04
CA GLU A 52 2.16 0.49 13.03
C GLU A 52 2.58 -0.63 13.99
N LYS A 53 1.64 -1.07 14.83
CA LYS A 53 1.84 -2.15 15.81
C LYS A 53 1.11 -3.43 15.40
N ASN A 54 0.11 -3.34 14.55
CA ASN A 54 -0.64 -4.48 14.02
C ASN A 54 0.19 -5.17 12.94
N GLN A 55 0.56 -6.43 13.19
CA GLN A 55 1.40 -7.22 12.29
C GLN A 55 0.78 -7.40 10.89
N GLN A 56 -0.54 -7.62 10.82
CA GLN A 56 -1.23 -7.78 9.55
C GLN A 56 -1.20 -6.48 8.75
N ARG A 57 -1.52 -5.35 9.39
CA ARG A 57 -1.47 -4.04 8.73
C ARG A 57 -0.05 -3.65 8.33
N SER A 58 0.95 -4.00 9.15
CA SER A 58 2.36 -3.82 8.82
C SER A 58 2.77 -4.59 7.56
N ALA A 59 2.32 -5.85 7.41
CA ALA A 59 2.57 -6.64 6.22
C ALA A 59 1.95 -6.00 4.97
N THR A 60 0.69 -5.55 5.04
CA THR A 60 0.03 -4.82 3.95
C THR A 60 0.79 -3.54 3.57
N LEU A 61 1.24 -2.76 4.56
CA LEU A 61 2.03 -1.56 4.34
C LEU A 61 3.36 -1.87 3.64
N ARG A 62 4.05 -2.96 3.99
CA ARG A 62 5.27 -3.40 3.28
C ARG A 62 4.99 -3.73 1.83
N SER A 63 3.95 -4.51 1.54
CA SER A 63 3.55 -4.83 0.17
C SER A 63 3.23 -3.56 -0.64
N ALA A 64 2.54 -2.60 -0.03
CA ALA A 64 2.26 -1.31 -0.67
C ALA A 64 3.54 -0.51 -0.97
N ILE A 65 4.48 -0.46 -0.03
CA ILE A 65 5.78 0.21 -0.18
C ILE A 65 6.60 -0.43 -1.31
N GLU A 66 6.67 -1.76 -1.36
CA GLU A 66 7.39 -2.50 -2.41
C GLU A 66 6.81 -2.21 -3.80
N LEU A 67 5.48 -2.27 -3.95
CA LEU A 67 4.81 -1.96 -5.21
C LEU A 67 5.05 -0.51 -5.67
N MET A 68 5.00 0.44 -4.74
CA MET A 68 5.26 1.85 -5.03
C MET A 68 6.74 2.12 -5.32
N GLY A 69 7.66 1.39 -4.69
CA GLY A 69 9.11 1.51 -4.88
C GLY A 69 9.59 0.93 -6.22
N LEU A 70 8.85 -0.03 -6.78
CA LEU A 70 9.10 -0.61 -8.11
C LEU A 70 8.52 0.24 -9.26
N ALA A 71 7.65 1.21 -8.96
CA ALA A 71 7.05 2.05 -9.99
C ALA A 71 8.14 2.88 -10.70
N PRO A 72 8.11 2.97 -12.05
CA PRO A 72 9.09 3.78 -12.78
C PRO A 72 9.05 5.21 -12.25
N LYS A 73 10.23 5.78 -11.99
CA LYS A 73 10.39 7.20 -11.70
C LYS A 73 10.10 7.96 -13.00
N GLY A 74 8.81 8.20 -13.28
CA GLY A 74 8.34 9.02 -14.38
C GLY A 74 8.72 10.49 -14.22
#